data_AF-J7U5E7-F1
#
_entry.id   AF-J7U5E7-F1
#
_cell.length_a   1.000
_cell.length_b   1.000
_cell.length_c   1.000
_cell.angle_alpha   90.00
_cell.angle_beta   90.00
_cell.angle_gamma   90.00
#
_symmetry.space_group_name_H-M   'P 1'
#
loop_
_entity.id
_entity.type
_entity.pdbx_description
1 polymer ?
#
loop_
_entity_poly.entity_id
_entity_poly.type
_entity_poly.pdbx_seq_one_letter_code
_entity_poly.pdbx_strand_id
1 'polypeptide(L)'
;MPLLNGDAAVIFDAVPQTDLKRAFSATLAQWNTPEDWENDECNIILALSRIAYTLTTWHIASKADAAAWLAESISDPQLQQLLQAAKHSYLTGESFPVSDKQAISCCILSLRALCDEKLS
;
A
#
# COMPACT_ATOMS: atom_id res chain seq x y z
N MET A 1 14.79 -1.01 -17.99
CA MET A 1 15.52 -0.79 -19.25
C MET A 1 15.06 0.53 -19.84
N PRO A 2 15.95 1.50 -20.12
CA PRO A 2 15.54 2.79 -20.65
C PRO A 2 15.09 2.66 -22.10
N LEU A 3 13.97 3.30 -22.44
CA LEU A 3 13.49 3.39 -23.82
C LEU A 3 14.16 4.57 -24.55
N LEU A 4 14.54 5.62 -23.83
CA LEU A 4 15.20 6.83 -24.34
C LEU A 4 16.14 7.41 -23.27
N ASN A 5 17.14 8.19 -23.70
CA ASN A 5 17.99 9.08 -22.88
C ASN A 5 18.89 8.45 -21.79
N GLY A 6 19.07 7.14 -21.79
CA GLY A 6 20.01 6.46 -20.87
C GLY A 6 19.40 6.08 -19.53
N ASP A 7 20.23 5.59 -18.60
CA ASP A 7 19.76 5.11 -17.30
C ASP A 7 19.28 6.28 -16.41
N ALA A 8 18.13 6.10 -15.75
CA ALA A 8 17.57 7.07 -14.82
C ALA A 8 18.54 7.44 -13.69
N ALA A 9 19.38 6.49 -13.24
CA ALA A 9 20.37 6.74 -12.20
C ALA A 9 21.51 7.69 -12.62
N VAL A 10 21.67 7.94 -13.92
CA VAL A 10 22.64 8.91 -14.46
C VAL A 10 22.00 10.29 -14.62
N ILE A 11 20.68 10.33 -14.81
CA ILE A 11 19.93 11.56 -15.10
C ILE A 11 19.45 12.23 -13.82
N PHE A 12 19.08 11.45 -12.81
CA PHE A 12 18.48 11.95 -11.58
C PHE A 12 19.36 11.65 -10.37
N ASP A 13 19.44 12.62 -9.46
CA ASP A 13 20.00 12.41 -8.14
C ASP A 13 19.11 11.48 -7.31
N ALA A 14 19.71 10.78 -6.36
CA ALA A 14 18.98 9.95 -5.42
C ALA A 14 18.04 10.82 -4.56
N VAL A 15 16.77 10.40 -4.47
CA VAL A 15 15.77 11.11 -3.67
C VAL A 15 16.06 10.91 -2.17
N PRO A 16 16.15 12.00 -1.38
CA PRO A 16 16.30 11.90 0.07
C PRO A 16 15.13 11.15 0.72
N GLN A 17 15.42 10.35 1.74
CA GLN A 17 14.38 9.62 2.50
C GLN A 17 13.31 10.54 3.09
N THR A 18 13.68 11.76 3.47
CA THR A 18 12.75 12.79 3.98
C THR A 18 11.72 13.20 2.94
N ASP A 19 12.12 13.32 1.68
CA ASP A 19 11.20 13.69 0.59
C ASP A 19 10.31 12.51 0.21
N LEU A 20 10.84 11.28 0.27
CA LEU A 20 10.04 10.07 0.12
C LEU A 20 8.96 9.96 1.22
N LYS A 21 9.33 10.16 2.48
CA LYS A 21 8.36 10.20 3.60
C LYS A 21 7.30 11.28 3.39
N ARG A 22 7.69 12.47 2.93
CA ARG A 22 6.74 13.57 2.62
C ARG A 22 5.78 13.17 1.50
N ALA A 23 6.27 12.52 0.45
CA ALA A 23 5.43 12.02 -0.64
C ALA A 23 4.42 10.97 -0.14
N PHE A 24 4.84 10.03 0.71
CA PHE A 24 3.92 9.05 1.29
C PHE A 24 2.88 9.70 2.20
N SER A 25 3.27 10.65 3.05
CA SER A 25 2.32 11.41 3.88
C SER A 25 1.26 12.12 3.01
N ALA A 26 1.67 12.73 1.90
CA ALA A 26 0.74 13.36 0.95
C ALA A 26 -0.19 12.35 0.25
N THR A 27 0.27 11.13 0.00
CA THR A 27 -0.58 10.04 -0.50
C THR A 27 -1.60 9.59 0.53
N LEU A 28 -1.19 9.37 1.79
CA LEU A 28 -2.10 8.94 2.85
C LEU A 28 -3.19 9.97 3.16
N ALA A 29 -2.87 11.26 3.01
CA ALA A 29 -3.83 12.35 3.18
C ALA A 29 -5.00 12.33 2.19
N GLN A 30 -4.93 11.54 1.11
CA GLN A 30 -6.01 11.36 0.14
C GLN A 30 -7.06 10.34 0.58
N TRP A 31 -6.81 9.54 1.63
CA TRP A 31 -7.70 8.45 2.05
C TRP A 31 -8.15 8.63 3.51
N ASN A 32 -9.29 9.28 3.71
CA ASN A 32 -9.85 9.61 5.02
C ASN A 32 -11.24 9.01 5.24
N THR A 33 -12.08 9.00 4.21
CA THR A 33 -13.49 8.56 4.32
C THR A 33 -13.83 7.49 3.30
N PRO A 34 -14.91 6.71 3.51
CA PRO A 34 -15.35 5.67 2.58
C PRO A 34 -15.47 6.09 1.12
N GLU A 35 -15.83 7.35 0.88
CA GLU A 35 -15.94 7.93 -0.45
C GLU A 35 -14.59 8.03 -1.18
N ASP A 36 -13.48 8.15 -0.45
CA ASP A 36 -12.12 8.26 -1.02
C ASP A 36 -11.62 6.93 -1.62
N TRP A 37 -12.19 5.79 -1.19
CA TRP A 37 -11.79 4.45 -1.64
C TRP A 37 -12.90 3.65 -2.30
N GLU A 38 -14.06 4.25 -2.53
CA GLU A 38 -15.18 3.56 -3.15
C GLU A 38 -14.80 3.10 -4.56
N ASN A 39 -14.95 1.80 -4.82
CA ASN A 39 -14.56 1.11 -6.05
C ASN A 39 -13.04 0.98 -6.30
N ASP A 40 -12.19 1.39 -5.34
CA ASP A 40 -10.73 1.22 -5.43
C ASP A 40 -10.12 0.54 -4.20
N GLU A 41 -10.95 -0.14 -3.40
CA GLU A 41 -10.60 -0.70 -2.10
C GLU A 41 -9.39 -1.64 -2.19
N CYS A 42 -9.40 -2.52 -3.20
CA CYS A 42 -8.32 -3.47 -3.45
C CYS A 42 -6.99 -2.75 -3.73
N ASN A 43 -7.00 -1.73 -4.59
CA ASN A 43 -5.77 -1.00 -4.93
C ASN A 43 -5.25 -0.18 -3.76
N ILE A 44 -6.14 0.40 -2.94
CA ILE A 44 -5.75 1.18 -1.77
C ILE A 44 -5.14 0.28 -0.70
N ILE A 45 -5.72 -0.89 -0.41
CA ILE A 45 -5.12 -1.89 0.48
C ILE A 45 -3.71 -2.29 0.00
N LEU A 46 -3.54 -2.53 -1.30
CA LEU A 46 -2.24 -2.88 -1.88
C LEU A 46 -1.24 -1.72 -1.86
N ALA A 47 -1.71 -0.49 -2.06
CA ALA A 47 -0.87 0.71 -1.99
C ALA A 47 -0.39 0.95 -0.55
N LEU A 48 -1.30 0.88 0.43
CA LEU A 48 -0.96 0.95 1.86
C LEU A 48 0.04 -0.14 2.25
N SER A 49 -0.12 -1.36 1.71
CA SER A 49 0.83 -2.45 1.93
C SER A 49 2.24 -2.10 1.45
N ARG A 50 2.36 -1.52 0.25
CA ARG A 50 3.65 -1.08 -0.30
C ARG A 50 4.26 0.08 0.47
N ILE A 51 3.45 1.02 0.96
CA ILE A 51 3.91 2.13 1.80
C ILE A 51 4.45 1.57 3.12
N ALA A 52 3.70 0.72 3.81
CA ALA A 52 4.12 0.09 5.07
C ALA A 52 5.44 -0.71 4.91
N TYR A 53 5.56 -1.48 3.82
CA TYR A 53 6.79 -2.20 3.48
C TYR A 53 7.97 -1.25 3.27
N THR A 54 7.77 -0.21 2.45
CA THR A 54 8.85 0.74 2.11
C THR A 54 9.30 1.55 3.31
N LEU A 55 8.37 2.00 4.15
CA LEU A 55 8.69 2.71 5.39
C LEU A 55 9.42 1.84 6.42
N THR A 56 9.25 0.52 6.35
CA THR A 56 9.90 -0.42 7.28
C THR A 56 11.26 -0.88 6.78
N THR A 57 11.39 -1.13 5.47
CA THR A 57 12.58 -1.79 4.89
C THR A 57 13.47 -0.87 4.08
N TRP A 58 12.99 0.33 3.71
CA TRP A 58 13.61 1.23 2.73
C TRP A 58 13.79 0.63 1.33
N HIS A 59 13.08 -0.46 1.04
CA HIS A 59 13.02 -1.09 -0.28
C HIS A 59 11.62 -0.99 -0.88
N ILE A 60 11.54 -1.03 -2.20
CA ILE A 60 10.26 -1.03 -2.92
C ILE A 60 9.98 -2.47 -3.36
N ALA A 61 8.82 -2.99 -2.96
CA ALA A 61 8.32 -4.30 -3.39
C ALA A 61 7.14 -4.19 -4.36
N SER A 62 6.78 -5.32 -4.99
CA SER A 62 5.55 -5.45 -5.77
C SER A 62 4.31 -5.35 -4.87
N LYS A 63 3.12 -5.13 -5.46
CA LYS A 63 1.85 -5.12 -4.71
C LYS A 63 1.63 -6.45 -3.96
N ALA A 64 1.86 -7.57 -4.64
CA ALA A 64 1.63 -8.90 -4.07
C ALA A 64 2.62 -9.25 -2.95
N ASP A 65 3.90 -8.93 -3.14
CA ASP A 65 4.93 -9.25 -2.13
C ASP A 65 4.76 -8.38 -0.88
N ALA A 66 4.45 -7.09 -1.04
CA ALA A 66 4.20 -6.20 0.08
C ALA A 66 2.96 -6.62 0.88
N ALA A 67 1.88 -7.02 0.21
CA ALA A 67 0.68 -7.52 0.87
C ALA A 67 0.92 -8.84 1.62
N ALA A 68 1.70 -9.75 1.04
CA ALA A 68 2.08 -11.01 1.70
C ALA A 68 2.93 -10.74 2.95
N TRP A 69 3.97 -9.92 2.82
CA TRP A 69 4.82 -9.52 3.93
C TRP A 69 4.04 -8.85 5.06
N LEU A 70 3.10 -7.95 4.71
CA LEU A 70 2.32 -7.25 5.72
C LEU A 70 1.33 -8.18 6.43
N ALA A 71 0.70 -9.11 5.70
CA ALA A 71 -0.18 -10.11 6.29
C ALA A 71 0.56 -11.00 7.29
N GLU A 72 1.81 -11.35 7.02
CA GLU A 72 2.65 -12.10 7.96
C GLU A 72 3.08 -11.28 9.18
N SER A 73 3.12 -9.95 9.05
CA SER A 73 3.61 -9.02 10.09
C SER A 73 2.54 -8.58 11.09
N ILE A 74 1.26 -8.67 10.74
CA ILE A 74 0.14 -8.25 11.60
C ILE A 74 -0.51 -9.44 12.29
N SER A 75 -1.07 -9.24 13.49
CA SER A 75 -1.73 -10.30 14.27
C SER A 75 -3.25 -10.36 14.09
N ASP A 76 -3.86 -9.35 13.46
CA ASP A 76 -5.32 -9.28 13.27
C ASP A 76 -5.76 -10.21 12.11
N PRO A 77 -6.52 -11.28 12.38
CA PRO A 77 -6.93 -12.24 11.36
C PRO A 77 -7.80 -11.63 10.26
N GLN A 78 -8.62 -10.61 10.58
CA GLN A 78 -9.49 -9.97 9.61
C GLN A 78 -8.68 -9.14 8.62
N LEU A 79 -7.70 -8.37 9.10
CA LEU A 79 -6.78 -7.64 8.23
C LEU A 79 -5.93 -8.60 7.39
N GLN A 80 -5.45 -9.71 7.98
CA GLN A 80 -4.72 -10.73 7.23
C GLN A 80 -5.54 -11.29 6.08
N GLN A 81 -6.81 -11.65 6.34
CA GLN A 81 -7.72 -12.17 5.32
C GLN A 81 -7.95 -11.16 4.20
N LEU A 82 -8.16 -9.88 4.52
CA LEU A 82 -8.39 -8.83 3.52
C LEU A 82 -7.13 -8.54 2.68
N LEU A 83 -5.93 -8.58 3.29
CA LEU A 83 -4.66 -8.45 2.55
C LEU A 83 -4.46 -9.61 1.56
N GLN A 84 -4.74 -10.84 2.00
CA GLN A 84 -4.65 -12.02 1.13
C GLN A 84 -5.71 -11.99 0.02
N ALA A 85 -6.94 -11.53 0.32
CA ALA A 85 -7.97 -11.34 -0.69
C ALA A 85 -7.58 -10.28 -1.73
N ALA A 86 -7.03 -9.13 -1.30
CA ALA A 86 -6.58 -8.08 -2.21
C ALA A 86 -5.44 -8.58 -3.11
N LYS A 87 -4.48 -9.30 -2.53
CA LYS A 87 -3.40 -9.96 -3.27
C LYS A 87 -3.95 -10.95 -4.30
N HIS A 88 -4.88 -11.83 -3.89
CA HIS A 88 -5.47 -12.83 -4.77
C HIS A 88 -6.19 -12.18 -5.94
N SER A 89 -7.10 -11.24 -5.69
CA SER A 89 -7.82 -10.49 -6.73
C SER A 89 -6.89 -9.77 -7.70
N TYR A 90 -5.79 -9.18 -7.21
CA TYR A 90 -4.80 -8.53 -8.07
C TYR A 90 -4.05 -9.51 -8.98
N LEU A 91 -3.75 -10.72 -8.51
CA LEU A 91 -3.01 -11.72 -9.27
C LEU A 91 -3.90 -12.49 -10.26
N THR A 92 -5.16 -12.74 -9.90
CA THR A 92 -6.08 -13.53 -10.73
C THR A 92 -6.95 -12.67 -11.63
N GLY A 93 -7.12 -11.39 -11.32
CA GLY A 93 -8.09 -10.51 -11.97
C GLY A 93 -9.54 -10.76 -11.50
N GLU A 94 -9.74 -11.63 -10.49
CA GLU A 94 -11.06 -11.86 -9.89
C GLU A 94 -11.50 -10.65 -9.05
N SER A 95 -12.82 -10.45 -8.94
CA SER A 95 -13.37 -9.35 -8.14
C SER A 95 -12.93 -9.45 -6.68
N PHE A 96 -12.54 -8.31 -6.10
CA PHE A 96 -12.30 -8.20 -4.67
C PHE A 96 -13.62 -8.36 -3.90
N PRO A 97 -13.66 -9.14 -2.81
CA PRO A 97 -14.90 -9.36 -2.06
C PRO A 97 -15.30 -8.10 -1.27
N VAL A 98 -16.26 -7.33 -1.80
CA VAL A 98 -16.77 -6.07 -1.19
C VAL A 98 -17.98 -6.29 -0.26
N SER A 99 -18.27 -7.54 0.13
CA SER A 99 -19.51 -7.88 0.85
C SER A 99 -19.62 -7.22 2.24
N ASP A 100 -18.50 -6.81 2.84
CA ASP A 100 -18.46 -6.12 4.12
C ASP A 100 -17.70 -4.78 4.01
N LYS A 101 -18.42 -3.73 3.60
CA LYS A 101 -17.87 -2.37 3.49
C LYS A 101 -17.32 -1.83 4.81
N GLN A 102 -17.86 -2.27 5.95
CA GLN A 102 -17.40 -1.82 7.26
C GLN A 102 -16.04 -2.45 7.60
N ALA A 103 -15.90 -3.76 7.39
CA ALA A 103 -14.62 -4.45 7.59
C ALA A 103 -13.52 -3.87 6.69
N ILE A 104 -13.84 -3.56 5.44
CA ILE A 104 -12.90 -2.94 4.51
C ILE A 104 -12.48 -1.54 5.00
N SER A 105 -13.44 -0.72 5.43
CA SER A 105 -13.14 0.61 5.97
C SER A 105 -12.26 0.52 7.22
N CYS A 106 -12.57 -0.40 8.14
CA CYS A 106 -11.73 -0.66 9.32
C CYS A 106 -10.31 -1.12 8.94
N CYS A 107 -10.18 -1.95 7.91
CA CYS A 107 -8.89 -2.41 7.39
C CYS A 107 -8.08 -1.25 6.82
N ILE A 108 -8.66 -0.46 5.91
CA ILE A 108 -7.98 0.69 5.28
C ILE A 108 -7.52 1.68 6.35
N LEU A 109 -8.39 2.03 7.30
CA LEU A 109 -8.04 2.95 8.39
C LEU A 109 -6.95 2.38 9.31
N SER A 110 -7.00 1.09 9.65
CA SER A 110 -5.96 0.45 10.46
C SER A 110 -4.61 0.41 9.75
N LEU A 111 -4.60 0.07 8.45
CA LEU A 111 -3.38 0.06 7.64
C LEU A 111 -2.81 1.46 7.44
N ARG A 112 -3.67 2.47 7.28
CA ARG A 112 -3.24 3.86 7.23
C ARG A 112 -2.62 4.29 8.57
N ALA A 113 -3.26 4.01 9.70
CA ALA A 113 -2.74 4.33 11.02
C ALA A 113 -1.34 3.71 11.24
N LEU A 114 -1.15 2.45 10.83
CA LEU A 114 0.15 1.79 10.84
C LEU A 114 1.22 2.53 10.00
N CYS A 115 0.83 3.12 8.86
CA CYS A 115 1.73 3.90 8.04
C CYS A 115 2.05 5.26 8.68
N ASP A 116 1.05 5.93 9.25
CA ASP A 116 1.21 7.22 9.96
C ASP A 116 2.15 7.08 11.17
N GLU A 117 2.06 5.97 11.92
CA GLU A 117 2.99 5.64 13.01
C GLU A 117 4.44 5.51 12.55
N LYS A 118 4.68 4.98 11.33
CA LYS A 118 6.03 4.82 10.75
C LYS A 118 6.58 6.11 10.14
N LEU A 119 5.71 7.05 9.83
CA LEU A 119 6.06 8.36 9.30
C LEU A 119 6.48 9.35 10.40
N SER A 120 5.96 9.15 11.62
CA SER A 120 6.31 9.89 12.83
C SER A 120 7.78 9.67 13.23
#